data_AF-A0AAV8WH08-F1
#
_entry.id   AF-A0AAV8WH08-F1
#
_cell.length_a   1.000
_cell.length_b   1.000
_cell.length_c   1.000
_cell.angle_alpha   90.00
_cell.angle_beta   90.00
_cell.angle_gamma   90.00
#
_symmetry.space_group_name_H-M   'P 1'
#
loop_
_entity.id
_entity.type
_entity.pdbx_description
1 polymer ?
#
loop_
_entity_poly.entity_id
_entity_poly.type
_entity_poly.pdbx_seq_one_letter_code
_entity_poly.pdbx_strand_id
1 'polypeptide(L)'
;MDSILLPSEIDMYVDALTPQNIKNVGSHQWLESHQRLQKLNQEALIEASAVKEEHVKESLVSFGKVSVLIQEAILISMWKHKVFPHLLKIEPNPGSTFIAYSIFYHEAVCVALLELVLYHPNCCEALEDSAVDLLDYLSGTTSQLLSVTKEEAGANKETAEKELLRQRNNLAFDIGIRSLSIIRYLSECMDRLPISVYSRMYSTYDIPVLFTEILSSAPWVKNGQQYVAGSWKNWDREQLGQHEAQVWLTLRQLLLDPECPKYYSITDTRRSQLMRLLPLLTPVLLDQLSPLIELKQWLCRLSVMDQPAAPSKPFLLETVLEIKEKILQQAGGKWKKIAEKQVPLIFTNDKDKLQDIAKKLNEAYNTDLLEKFEVKEQTVCAQCGKGAIQRCSNCKKSWYCSRSCQVCHWPQHKEDCIKES
;
A
#
# COMPACT_ATOMS: atom_id res chain seq x y z
N MET A 1 18.15 6.18 13.80
CA MET A 1 16.94 7.01 14.00
C MET A 1 16.52 6.81 15.44
N ASP A 2 16.17 7.89 16.11
CA ASP A 2 15.68 7.83 17.48
C ASP A 2 14.22 7.37 17.46
N SER A 3 13.82 6.61 18.48
CA SER A 3 12.45 6.15 18.68
C SER A 3 11.52 7.35 18.86
N ILE A 4 10.33 7.29 18.26
CA ILE A 4 9.30 8.34 18.34
C ILE A 4 8.20 8.04 19.35
N LEU A 5 8.13 6.80 19.85
CA LEU A 5 7.17 6.35 20.87
C LEU A 5 7.87 5.58 21.98
N LEU A 6 7.54 5.88 23.23
CA LEU A 6 7.96 5.06 24.36
C LEU A 6 7.18 3.72 24.37
N PRO A 7 7.75 2.64 24.92
CA PRO A 7 7.06 1.34 25.03
C PRO A 7 5.65 1.43 25.64
N SER A 8 5.48 2.22 26.71
CA SER A 8 4.17 2.45 27.33
C SER A 8 3.17 3.17 26.41
N GLU A 9 3.65 4.04 25.52
CA GLU A 9 2.79 4.71 24.53
C GLU A 9 2.38 3.75 23.42
N ILE A 10 3.28 2.85 23.02
CA ILE A 10 3.00 1.76 22.07
C ILE A 10 1.90 0.86 22.63
N ASP A 11 2.05 0.36 23.85
CA ASP A 11 1.04 -0.46 24.53
C ASP A 11 -0.33 0.24 24.56
N MET A 12 -0.34 1.51 25.00
CA MET A 12 -1.57 2.31 25.06
C MET A 12 -2.22 2.51 23.69
N TYR A 13 -1.42 2.78 22.64
CA TYR A 13 -1.94 2.98 21.30
C TYR A 13 -2.46 1.69 20.69
N VAL A 14 -1.76 0.57 20.89
CA VAL A 14 -2.17 -0.75 20.42
C VAL A 14 -3.45 -1.20 21.13
N ASP A 15 -3.55 -1.07 22.45
CA ASP A 15 -4.76 -1.43 23.19
C ASP A 15 -5.98 -0.62 22.73
N ALA A 16 -5.78 0.67 22.43
CA ALA A 16 -6.80 1.57 21.92
C ALA A 16 -7.26 1.25 20.48
N LEU A 17 -6.57 0.39 19.73
CA LEU A 17 -7.00 -0.03 18.40
C LEU A 17 -8.33 -0.79 18.51
N THR A 18 -9.35 -0.23 17.89
CA THR A 18 -10.70 -0.81 17.84
C THR A 18 -11.24 -0.74 16.41
N PRO A 19 -11.96 -1.78 15.94
CA PRO A 19 -12.58 -1.76 14.63
C PRO A 19 -13.53 -0.58 14.46
N GLN A 20 -13.32 0.21 13.42
CA GLN A 20 -14.11 1.41 13.14
C GLN A 20 -15.38 1.06 12.35
N ASN A 21 -16.44 1.83 12.59
CA ASN A 21 -17.66 1.70 11.82
C ASN A 21 -17.53 2.51 10.52
N ILE A 22 -17.97 1.93 9.40
CA ILE A 22 -17.94 2.60 8.09
C ILE A 22 -18.68 3.95 8.07
N LYS A 23 -19.67 4.12 8.97
CA LYS A 23 -20.42 5.38 9.14
C LYS A 23 -19.59 6.49 9.78
N ASN A 24 -18.56 6.14 10.55
CA ASN A 24 -17.71 7.07 11.30
C ASN A 24 -16.42 7.44 10.57
N VAL A 25 -16.16 6.87 9.39
CA VAL A 25 -15.00 7.20 8.56
C VAL A 25 -14.98 8.72 8.27
N GLY A 26 -13.84 9.35 8.51
CA GLY A 26 -13.66 10.81 8.38
C GLY A 26 -14.14 11.64 9.58
N SER A 27 -14.68 11.01 10.63
CA SER A 27 -14.97 11.71 11.89
C SER A 27 -13.69 12.07 12.65
N HIS A 28 -13.83 12.96 13.64
CA HIS A 28 -12.71 13.36 14.51
C HIS A 28 -12.10 12.17 15.27
N GLN A 29 -12.92 11.28 15.83
CA GLN A 29 -12.46 10.05 16.48
C GLN A 29 -11.68 9.15 15.51
N TRP A 30 -12.15 9.04 14.26
CA TRP A 30 -11.45 8.25 13.24
C TRP A 30 -10.09 8.86 12.89
N LEU A 31 -9.99 10.20 12.81
CA LEU A 31 -8.73 10.91 12.54
C LEU A 31 -7.70 10.71 13.66
N GLU A 32 -8.14 10.71 14.92
CA GLU A 32 -7.25 10.38 16.05
C GLU A 32 -6.75 8.94 15.99
N SER A 33 -7.62 7.99 15.63
CA SER A 33 -7.24 6.59 15.42
C SER A 33 -6.21 6.46 14.29
N HIS A 34 -6.42 7.16 13.17
CA HIS A 34 -5.47 7.20 12.07
C HIS A 34 -4.10 7.75 12.50
N GLN A 35 -4.08 8.83 13.27
CA GLN A 35 -2.84 9.45 13.76
C GLN A 35 -2.04 8.46 14.63
N ARG A 36 -2.69 7.78 15.59
CA ARG A 36 -2.04 6.79 16.45
C ARG A 36 -1.48 5.63 15.64
N LEU A 37 -2.27 5.11 14.71
CA LEU A 37 -1.85 4.02 13.84
C LEU A 37 -0.64 4.40 12.97
N GLN A 38 -0.62 5.63 12.45
CA GLN A 38 0.50 6.14 11.67
C GLN A 38 1.78 6.23 12.51
N LYS A 39 1.70 6.69 13.77
CA LYS A 39 2.85 6.70 14.68
C LYS A 39 3.35 5.28 14.99
N LEU A 40 2.44 4.32 15.20
CA LEU A 40 2.81 2.91 15.36
C LEU A 40 3.55 2.36 14.14
N ASN A 41 3.07 2.68 12.93
CA ASN A 41 3.73 2.25 11.69
C ASN A 41 5.13 2.89 11.50
N GLN A 42 5.30 4.16 11.87
CA GLN A 42 6.60 4.82 11.85
C GLN A 42 7.57 4.19 12.86
N GLU A 43 7.12 3.92 14.09
CA GLU A 43 7.96 3.27 15.11
C GLU A 43 8.34 1.85 14.68
N ALA A 44 7.39 1.04 14.19
CA ALA A 44 7.68 -0.30 13.68
C ALA A 44 8.73 -0.29 12.56
N LEU A 45 8.70 0.71 11.68
CA LEU A 45 9.71 0.87 10.64
C LEU A 45 11.09 1.22 11.23
N ILE A 46 11.14 2.09 12.25
CA ILE A 46 12.37 2.45 12.96
C ILE A 46 12.95 1.22 13.66
N GLU A 47 12.14 0.47 14.41
CA GLU A 47 12.51 -0.77 15.10
C GLU A 47 13.14 -1.78 14.13
N ALA A 48 12.44 -2.09 13.02
CA ALA A 48 12.90 -3.02 12.00
C ALA A 48 14.21 -2.55 11.32
N SER A 49 14.31 -1.26 10.99
CA SER A 49 15.50 -0.70 10.34
C SER A 49 16.73 -0.66 11.25
N ALA A 50 16.52 -0.54 12.56
CA ALA A 50 17.57 -0.51 13.55
C ALA A 50 18.00 -1.92 14.01
N VAL A 51 17.31 -2.98 13.55
CA VAL A 51 17.52 -4.38 13.98
C VAL A 51 17.48 -4.49 15.51
N LYS A 52 16.48 -3.84 16.11
CA LYS A 52 16.22 -3.84 17.56
C LYS A 52 15.06 -4.77 17.89
N GLU A 53 14.72 -4.85 19.17
CA GLU A 53 13.46 -5.45 19.61
C GLU A 53 12.28 -4.72 18.94
N GLU A 54 11.39 -5.49 18.31
CA GLU A 54 10.21 -4.98 17.60
C GLU A 54 9.00 -4.98 18.54
N HIS A 55 8.95 -3.98 19.41
CA HIS A 55 7.95 -3.88 20.48
C HIS A 55 6.53 -3.62 19.94
N VAL A 56 6.40 -2.88 18.83
CA VAL A 56 5.09 -2.68 18.18
C VAL A 56 4.49 -4.02 17.74
N LYS A 57 5.31 -4.89 17.14
CA LYS A 57 4.89 -6.23 16.71
C LYS A 57 4.49 -7.09 17.91
N GLU A 58 5.32 -7.14 18.97
CA GLU A 58 5.00 -7.94 20.17
C GLU A 58 3.71 -7.47 20.85
N SER A 59 3.49 -6.15 20.92
CA SER A 59 2.26 -5.57 21.45
C SER A 59 1.04 -5.95 20.61
N LEU A 60 1.12 -5.83 19.28
CA LEU A 60 0.01 -6.19 18.38
C LEU A 60 -0.42 -7.65 18.52
N VAL A 61 0.54 -8.56 18.67
CA VAL A 61 0.27 -9.99 18.89
C VAL A 61 -0.31 -10.21 20.29
N SER A 62 0.31 -9.65 21.33
CA SER A 62 -0.09 -9.84 22.73
C SER A 62 -1.50 -9.32 23.02
N PHE A 63 -1.88 -8.18 22.43
CA PHE A 63 -3.23 -7.61 22.56
C PHE A 63 -4.24 -8.15 21.54
N GLY A 64 -3.83 -9.07 20.64
CA GLY A 64 -4.72 -9.66 19.63
C GLY A 64 -5.24 -8.66 18.58
N LYS A 65 -4.44 -7.64 18.25
CA LYS A 65 -4.85 -6.49 17.41
C LYS A 65 -4.47 -6.60 15.94
N VAL A 66 -3.76 -7.65 15.54
CA VAL A 66 -3.41 -7.88 14.12
C VAL A 66 -4.66 -7.97 13.23
N SER A 67 -5.70 -8.68 13.70
CA SER A 67 -6.98 -8.78 13.00
C SER A 67 -7.70 -7.43 12.84
N VAL A 68 -7.49 -6.48 13.76
CA VAL A 68 -8.05 -5.12 13.66
C VAL A 68 -7.43 -4.36 12.49
N LEU A 69 -6.13 -4.53 12.23
CA LEU A 69 -5.46 -3.92 11.06
C LEU A 69 -6.07 -4.42 9.74
N ILE A 70 -6.40 -5.72 9.67
CA ILE A 70 -7.08 -6.32 8.51
C ILE A 70 -8.47 -5.70 8.35
N GLN A 71 -9.21 -5.56 9.45
CA GLN A 71 -10.54 -4.95 9.44
C GLN A 71 -10.50 -3.51 8.93
N GLU A 72 -9.56 -2.69 9.40
CA GLU A 72 -9.42 -1.30 8.97
C GLU A 72 -9.00 -1.19 7.48
N ALA A 73 -8.08 -2.04 7.01
CA ALA A 73 -7.70 -2.07 5.59
C ALA A 73 -8.88 -2.42 4.67
N ILE A 74 -9.65 -3.46 5.03
CA ILE A 74 -10.86 -3.87 4.28
C ILE A 74 -11.94 -2.79 4.37
N LEU A 75 -12.13 -2.17 5.53
CA LEU A 75 -13.09 -1.09 5.76
C LEU A 75 -12.85 0.07 4.79
N ILE A 76 -11.62 0.58 4.71
CA ILE A 76 -11.28 1.68 3.82
C ILE A 76 -11.37 1.24 2.36
N SER A 77 -10.92 0.04 2.01
CA SER A 77 -11.08 -0.49 0.66
C SER A 77 -12.54 -0.54 0.22
N MET A 78 -13.43 -1.05 1.07
CA MET A 78 -14.87 -1.05 0.79
C MET A 78 -15.44 0.37 0.68
N TRP A 79 -15.02 1.27 1.57
CA TRP A 79 -15.42 2.68 1.53
C TRP A 79 -15.00 3.36 0.22
N LYS A 80 -13.78 3.13 -0.27
CA LYS A 80 -13.27 3.63 -1.57
C LYS A 80 -14.12 3.18 -2.76
N HIS A 81 -14.64 1.95 -2.73
CA HIS A 81 -15.41 1.38 -3.84
C HIS A 81 -16.91 1.68 -3.75
N LYS A 82 -17.47 1.78 -2.54
CA LYS A 82 -18.92 1.87 -2.32
C LYS A 82 -19.41 3.25 -1.89
N VAL A 83 -18.63 4.01 -1.13
CA VAL A 83 -19.06 5.31 -0.57
C VAL A 83 -18.45 6.47 -1.36
N PHE A 84 -17.14 6.43 -1.62
CA PHE A 84 -16.42 7.51 -2.29
C PHE A 84 -17.02 7.93 -3.65
N PRO A 85 -17.48 7.02 -4.54
CA PRO A 85 -18.13 7.43 -5.80
C PRO A 85 -19.43 8.22 -5.58
N HIS A 86 -20.13 8.03 -4.46
CA HIS A 86 -21.29 8.84 -4.12
C HIS A 86 -20.91 10.20 -3.56
N LEU A 87 -19.78 10.31 -2.84
CA LEU A 87 -19.25 11.59 -2.37
C LEU A 87 -18.94 12.52 -3.55
N LEU A 88 -18.21 12.03 -4.55
CA LEU A 88 -17.90 12.81 -5.75
C LEU A 88 -19.14 13.15 -6.60
N LYS A 89 -20.19 12.34 -6.56
CA LYS A 89 -21.46 12.68 -7.22
C LYS A 89 -22.21 13.81 -6.51
N ILE A 90 -22.05 13.95 -5.20
CA ILE A 90 -22.70 15.00 -4.41
C ILE A 90 -21.88 16.30 -4.51
N GLU A 91 -20.55 16.20 -4.39
CA GLU A 91 -19.61 17.32 -4.47
C GLU A 91 -18.47 16.95 -5.44
N PRO A 92 -18.61 17.23 -6.75
CA PRO A 92 -17.61 16.86 -7.75
C PRO A 92 -16.31 17.67 -7.66
N ASN A 93 -16.37 18.89 -7.14
CA ASN A 93 -15.21 19.78 -7.06
C ASN A 93 -15.00 20.27 -5.62
N PRO A 94 -14.62 19.37 -4.69
CA PRO A 94 -14.45 19.75 -3.29
C PRO A 94 -13.34 20.79 -3.15
N GLY A 95 -13.55 21.76 -2.27
CA GLY A 95 -12.57 22.83 -2.02
C GLY A 95 -11.31 22.37 -1.30
N SER A 96 -11.35 21.18 -0.66
CA SER A 96 -10.21 20.52 -0.03
C SER A 96 -10.27 19.00 -0.28
N THR A 97 -9.13 18.42 -0.65
CA THR A 97 -8.95 16.97 -0.88
C THR A 97 -8.29 16.27 0.31
N PHE A 98 -7.85 17.04 1.32
CA PHE A 98 -6.96 16.59 2.39
C PHE A 98 -7.51 15.39 3.19
N ILE A 99 -8.72 15.52 3.75
CA ILE A 99 -9.30 14.46 4.60
C ILE A 99 -9.60 13.21 3.77
N ALA A 100 -10.08 13.37 2.54
CA ALA A 100 -10.29 12.24 1.63
C ALA A 100 -8.99 11.51 1.32
N TYR A 101 -7.89 12.24 1.10
CA TYR A 101 -6.56 11.66 0.95
C TYR A 101 -6.11 10.93 2.21
N SER A 102 -6.26 11.53 3.40
CA SER A 102 -5.91 10.88 4.67
C SER A 102 -6.70 9.58 4.88
N ILE A 103 -7.98 9.54 4.47
CA ILE A 103 -8.79 8.30 4.46
C ILE A 103 -8.17 7.26 3.54
N PHE A 104 -7.80 7.60 2.31
CA PHE A 104 -7.11 6.66 1.42
C PHE A 104 -5.77 6.20 1.98
N TYR A 105 -5.02 7.12 2.57
CA TYR A 105 -3.70 6.85 3.12
C TYR A 105 -3.76 5.91 4.32
N HIS A 106 -4.82 5.97 5.13
CA HIS A 106 -5.03 5.05 6.25
C HIS A 106 -4.95 3.58 5.83
N GLU A 107 -5.52 3.20 4.68
CA GLU A 107 -5.38 1.84 4.15
C GLU A 107 -3.93 1.48 3.86
N ALA A 108 -3.18 2.41 3.26
CA ALA A 108 -1.75 2.21 3.00
C ALA A 108 -0.94 2.05 4.28
N VAL A 109 -1.30 2.76 5.36
CA VAL A 109 -0.69 2.61 6.69
C VAL A 109 -1.00 1.23 7.29
N CYS A 110 -2.25 0.78 7.22
CA CYS A 110 -2.65 -0.55 7.70
C CYS A 110 -1.85 -1.64 6.99
N VAL A 111 -1.77 -1.57 5.66
CA VAL A 111 -1.06 -2.56 4.84
C VAL A 111 0.45 -2.48 5.04
N ALA A 112 1.01 -1.28 5.21
CA ALA A 112 2.43 -1.11 5.53
C ALA A 112 2.80 -1.73 6.88
N LEU A 113 1.97 -1.53 7.90
CA LEU A 113 2.19 -2.12 9.21
C LEU A 113 2.01 -3.64 9.16
N LEU A 114 0.98 -4.15 8.46
CA LEU A 114 0.80 -5.58 8.21
C LEU A 114 2.02 -6.20 7.50
N GLU A 115 2.56 -5.54 6.47
CA GLU A 115 3.78 -6.00 5.77
C GLU A 115 4.98 -6.09 6.71
N LEU A 116 5.15 -5.14 7.63
CA LEU A 116 6.24 -5.17 8.60
C LEU A 116 6.09 -6.33 9.59
N VAL A 117 4.91 -6.48 10.21
CA VAL A 117 4.71 -7.45 11.29
C VAL A 117 4.54 -8.89 10.80
N LEU A 118 3.90 -9.09 9.64
CA LEU A 118 3.68 -10.43 9.06
C LEU A 118 4.94 -11.03 8.44
N TYR A 119 6.03 -10.27 8.34
CA TYR A 119 7.35 -10.86 8.07
C TYR A 119 7.72 -11.92 9.11
N HIS A 120 7.18 -11.82 10.33
CA HIS A 120 7.44 -12.76 11.42
C HIS A 120 6.39 -13.88 11.50
N PRO A 121 6.80 -15.17 11.50
CA PRO A 121 5.86 -16.29 11.49
C PRO A 121 4.87 -16.37 12.65
N ASN A 122 5.26 -15.88 13.84
CA ASN A 122 4.35 -15.82 15.00
C ASN A 122 3.18 -14.84 14.80
N CYS A 123 3.40 -13.77 14.01
CA CYS A 123 2.34 -12.84 13.65
C CYS A 123 1.37 -13.45 12.64
N CYS A 124 1.87 -14.26 11.69
CA CYS A 124 1.03 -15.04 10.78
C CYS A 124 0.15 -16.04 11.53
N GLU A 125 0.68 -16.71 12.56
CA GLU A 125 -0.09 -17.64 13.41
C GLU A 125 -1.21 -16.91 14.16
N ALA A 126 -0.95 -15.70 14.65
CA ALA A 126 -1.94 -14.85 15.32
C ALA A 126 -3.08 -14.34 14.42
N LEU A 127 -3.03 -14.61 13.10
CA LEU A 127 -4.12 -14.26 12.19
C LEU A 127 -5.36 -15.15 12.36
N GLU A 128 -5.17 -16.41 12.77
CA GLU A 128 -6.25 -17.40 12.89
C GLU A 128 -7.17 -17.37 11.65
N ASP A 129 -8.50 -17.35 11.85
CA ASP A 129 -9.49 -17.32 10.77
C ASP A 129 -9.47 -16.02 9.94
N SER A 130 -8.96 -14.91 10.49
CA SER A 130 -8.88 -13.63 9.78
C SER A 130 -7.88 -13.64 8.63
N ALA A 131 -7.00 -14.64 8.57
CA ALA A 131 -6.11 -14.88 7.43
C ALA A 131 -6.86 -15.04 6.10
N VAL A 132 -8.08 -15.57 6.14
CA VAL A 132 -8.92 -15.79 4.96
C VAL A 132 -9.46 -14.48 4.39
N ASP A 133 -9.91 -13.57 5.27
CA ASP A 133 -10.31 -12.21 4.89
C ASP A 133 -9.11 -11.40 4.36
N LEU A 134 -7.95 -11.53 4.99
CA LEU A 134 -6.71 -10.92 4.51
C LEU A 134 -6.35 -11.44 3.11
N LEU A 135 -6.42 -12.74 2.86
CA LEU A 135 -6.10 -13.30 1.53
C LEU A 135 -7.09 -12.83 0.45
N ASP A 136 -8.39 -12.71 0.73
CA ASP A 136 -9.38 -12.11 -0.20
C ASP A 136 -8.99 -10.68 -0.56
N TYR A 137 -8.67 -9.89 0.46
CA TYR A 137 -8.24 -8.50 0.30
C TYR A 137 -6.97 -8.39 -0.56
N LEU A 138 -5.93 -9.15 -0.22
CA LEU A 138 -4.63 -9.12 -0.91
C LEU A 138 -4.73 -9.61 -2.36
N SER A 139 -5.56 -10.61 -2.62
CA SER A 139 -5.80 -11.12 -3.99
C SER A 139 -6.44 -10.03 -4.86
N GLY A 140 -7.39 -9.27 -4.28
CA GLY A 140 -8.01 -8.13 -4.94
C GLY A 140 -7.03 -6.99 -5.24
N THR A 141 -6.20 -6.60 -4.26
CA THR A 141 -5.24 -5.48 -4.43
C THR A 141 -4.09 -5.84 -5.37
N THR A 142 -3.58 -7.07 -5.34
CA THR A 142 -2.55 -7.53 -6.28
C THR A 142 -3.08 -7.66 -7.70
N SER A 143 -4.31 -8.13 -7.89
CA SER A 143 -4.97 -8.14 -9.20
C SER A 143 -5.12 -6.74 -9.79
N GLN A 144 -5.35 -5.71 -8.97
CA GLN A 144 -5.43 -4.33 -9.45
C GLN A 144 -4.14 -3.84 -10.10
N LEU A 145 -2.96 -4.39 -9.75
CA LEU A 145 -1.68 -4.03 -10.37
C LEU A 145 -1.63 -4.30 -11.87
N LEU A 146 -2.47 -5.21 -12.38
CA LEU A 146 -2.57 -5.50 -13.82
C LEU A 146 -3.25 -4.38 -14.61
N SER A 147 -3.93 -3.45 -13.92
CA SER A 147 -4.73 -2.39 -14.54
C SER A 147 -4.36 -0.99 -14.06
N VAL A 148 -3.86 -0.87 -12.83
CA VAL A 148 -3.51 0.41 -12.22
C VAL A 148 -2.04 0.71 -12.45
N THR A 149 -1.75 1.93 -12.90
CA THR A 149 -0.37 2.44 -12.97
C THR A 149 -0.24 3.68 -12.11
N LYS A 150 0.96 3.87 -11.55
CA LYS A 150 1.28 5.04 -10.74
C LYS A 150 1.59 6.23 -11.66
N GLU A 151 0.86 7.32 -11.47
CA GLU A 151 0.96 8.54 -12.27
C GLU A 151 1.47 9.72 -11.44
N GLU A 152 2.42 10.46 -11.99
CA GLU A 152 2.87 11.73 -11.42
C GLU A 152 1.87 12.84 -11.73
N ALA A 153 1.88 13.90 -10.92
CA ALA A 153 1.01 15.04 -11.17
C ALA A 153 1.41 15.70 -12.50
N GLY A 154 0.44 15.97 -13.38
CA GLY A 154 0.71 16.70 -14.60
C GLY A 154 1.24 18.12 -14.33
N ALA A 155 1.91 18.71 -15.31
CA ALA A 155 2.39 20.11 -15.24
C ALA A 155 1.24 21.13 -15.11
N ASN A 156 0.02 20.75 -15.50
CA ASN A 156 -1.18 21.58 -15.43
C ASN A 156 -1.95 21.35 -14.13
N LYS A 157 -2.67 22.38 -13.68
CA LYS A 157 -3.53 22.31 -12.49
C LYS A 157 -4.66 21.29 -12.71
N GLU A 158 -4.68 20.23 -11.92
CA GLU A 158 -5.73 19.21 -11.93
C GLU A 158 -6.98 19.71 -11.19
N THR A 159 -8.16 19.22 -11.59
CA THR A 159 -9.40 19.38 -10.80
C THR A 159 -9.33 18.50 -9.55
N ALA A 160 -9.99 18.87 -8.46
CA ALA A 160 -9.99 18.10 -7.21
C ALA A 160 -10.45 16.64 -7.40
N GLU A 161 -11.44 16.38 -8.27
CA GLU A 161 -11.84 15.01 -8.63
C GLU A 161 -10.69 14.21 -9.25
N LYS A 162 -10.04 14.75 -10.29
CA LYS A 162 -8.89 14.11 -10.95
C LYS A 162 -7.73 13.87 -9.98
N GLU A 163 -7.45 14.84 -9.12
CA GLU A 163 -6.42 14.70 -8.09
C GLU A 163 -6.73 13.54 -7.14
N LEU A 164 -7.97 13.46 -6.62
CA LEU A 164 -8.39 12.38 -5.72
C LEU A 164 -8.36 11.01 -6.40
N LEU A 165 -8.79 10.93 -7.66
CA LEU A 165 -8.74 9.68 -8.43
C LEU A 165 -7.29 9.23 -8.68
N ARG A 166 -6.39 10.17 -9.02
CA ARG A 166 -4.96 9.90 -9.18
C ARG A 166 -4.33 9.44 -7.86
N GLN A 167 -4.58 10.16 -6.76
CA GLN A 167 -4.09 9.79 -5.43
C GLN A 167 -4.58 8.40 -5.01
N ARG A 168 -5.88 8.11 -5.22
CA ARG A 168 -6.47 6.80 -4.96
C ARG A 168 -5.77 5.69 -5.76
N ASN A 169 -5.54 5.90 -7.05
CA ASN A 169 -4.90 4.92 -7.93
C ASN A 169 -3.41 4.73 -7.55
N ASN A 170 -2.70 5.81 -7.25
CA ASN A 170 -1.31 5.75 -6.78
C ASN A 170 -1.18 4.96 -5.48
N LEU A 171 -2.07 5.20 -4.51
CA LEU A 171 -2.10 4.43 -3.27
C LEU A 171 -2.50 2.98 -3.51
N ALA A 172 -3.44 2.71 -4.43
CA ALA A 172 -3.79 1.34 -4.80
C ALA A 172 -2.61 0.58 -5.41
N PHE A 173 -1.79 1.24 -6.23
CA PHE A 173 -0.54 0.69 -6.74
C PHE A 173 0.43 0.37 -5.59
N ASP A 174 0.66 1.31 -4.68
CA ASP A 174 1.57 1.14 -3.54
C ASP A 174 1.12 0.00 -2.61
N ILE A 175 -0.18 -0.06 -2.31
CA ILE A 175 -0.81 -1.14 -1.54
C ILE A 175 -0.66 -2.47 -2.27
N GLY A 176 -0.90 -2.52 -3.58
CA GLY A 176 -0.75 -3.73 -4.38
C GLY A 176 0.69 -4.26 -4.34
N ILE A 177 1.70 -3.39 -4.47
CA ILE A 177 3.12 -3.77 -4.38
C ILE A 177 3.44 -4.40 -3.02
N ARG A 178 2.99 -3.79 -1.91
CA ARG A 178 3.17 -4.36 -0.55
C ARG A 178 2.41 -5.67 -0.36
N SER A 179 1.25 -5.78 -1.00
CA SER A 179 0.42 -6.99 -0.94
C SER A 179 1.13 -8.21 -1.54
N LEU A 180 2.03 -8.02 -2.52
CA LEU A 180 2.88 -9.11 -3.05
C LEU A 180 3.78 -9.70 -1.96
N SER A 181 4.40 -8.84 -1.14
CA SER A 181 5.23 -9.27 0.00
C SER A 181 4.39 -10.03 1.04
N ILE A 182 3.20 -9.52 1.37
CA ILE A 182 2.34 -10.17 2.38
C ILE A 182 1.88 -11.55 1.91
N ILE A 183 1.48 -11.70 0.64
CA ILE A 183 1.13 -13.02 0.07
C ILE A 183 2.31 -13.98 0.14
N ARG A 184 3.54 -13.51 -0.10
CA ARG A 184 4.75 -14.32 0.09
C ARG A 184 4.87 -14.80 1.54
N TYR A 185 4.71 -13.92 2.52
CA TYR A 185 4.82 -14.28 3.94
C TYR A 185 3.75 -15.29 4.36
N LEU A 186 2.52 -15.14 3.87
CA LEU A 186 1.47 -16.14 4.06
C LEU A 186 1.85 -17.47 3.42
N SER A 187 2.44 -17.46 2.21
CA SER A 187 2.88 -18.69 1.52
C SER A 187 4.01 -19.43 2.26
N GLU A 188 4.86 -18.71 2.98
CA GLU A 188 5.95 -19.27 3.78
C GLU A 188 5.47 -19.83 5.13
N CYS A 189 4.34 -19.31 5.65
CA CYS A 189 3.74 -19.72 6.92
C CYS A 189 2.51 -20.62 6.76
N MET A 190 2.33 -21.23 5.58
CA MET A 190 1.14 -22.01 5.27
C MET A 190 0.87 -23.10 6.31
N ASP A 191 1.91 -23.75 6.83
CA ASP A 191 1.85 -24.81 7.84
C ASP A 191 1.23 -24.37 9.18
N ARG A 192 1.16 -23.06 9.43
CA ARG A 192 0.59 -22.44 10.63
C ARG A 192 -0.76 -21.76 10.40
N LEU A 193 -1.24 -21.76 9.16
CA LEU A 193 -2.48 -21.10 8.78
C LEU A 193 -3.62 -22.11 8.65
N PRO A 194 -4.89 -21.67 8.77
CA PRO A 194 -6.03 -22.54 8.52
C PRO A 194 -6.00 -23.15 7.12
N ILE A 195 -6.42 -24.41 7.00
CA ILE A 195 -6.45 -25.16 5.74
C ILE A 195 -7.29 -24.48 4.63
N SER A 196 -8.24 -23.62 5.02
CA SER A 196 -9.04 -22.81 4.10
C SER A 196 -8.18 -21.80 3.31
N VAL A 197 -7.06 -21.33 3.89
CA VAL A 197 -6.08 -20.48 3.22
C VAL A 197 -5.44 -21.25 2.06
N TYR A 198 -5.01 -22.50 2.28
CA TYR A 198 -4.48 -23.37 1.21
C TYR A 198 -5.44 -23.49 0.04
N SER A 199 -6.68 -23.93 0.32
CA SER A 199 -7.69 -24.11 -0.72
C SER A 199 -7.90 -22.83 -1.53
N ARG A 200 -8.04 -21.69 -0.85
CA ARG A 200 -8.32 -20.41 -1.52
C ARG A 200 -7.14 -19.87 -2.32
N MET A 201 -5.92 -20.04 -1.83
CA MET A 201 -4.69 -19.61 -2.52
C MET A 201 -4.54 -20.31 -3.89
N TYR A 202 -4.85 -21.62 -3.94
CA TYR A 202 -4.71 -22.44 -5.14
C TYR A 202 -5.96 -22.51 -6.02
N SER A 203 -7.15 -22.65 -5.43
CA SER A 203 -8.40 -22.93 -6.16
C SER A 203 -9.26 -21.69 -6.37
N THR A 204 -9.36 -20.78 -5.40
CA THR A 204 -10.27 -19.62 -5.48
C THR A 204 -9.62 -18.44 -6.17
N TYR A 205 -8.40 -18.07 -5.78
CA TYR A 205 -7.68 -16.92 -6.32
C TYR A 205 -6.63 -17.28 -7.36
N ASP A 206 -6.26 -18.56 -7.44
CA ASP A 206 -5.24 -19.08 -8.38
C ASP A 206 -3.98 -18.20 -8.37
N ILE A 207 -3.42 -18.00 -7.17
CA ILE A 207 -2.25 -17.14 -6.95
C ILE A 207 -1.09 -17.50 -7.90
N PRO A 208 -0.77 -18.78 -8.19
CA PRO A 208 0.28 -19.10 -9.16
C PRO A 208 0.06 -18.51 -10.55
N VAL A 209 -1.17 -18.57 -11.10
CA VAL A 209 -1.48 -17.95 -12.39
C VAL A 209 -1.51 -16.42 -12.28
N LEU A 210 -2.11 -15.87 -11.23
CA LEU A 210 -2.14 -14.43 -11.00
C LEU A 210 -0.72 -13.83 -10.96
N PHE A 211 0.19 -14.47 -10.22
CA PHE A 211 1.58 -14.01 -10.07
C PHE A 211 2.38 -14.19 -11.37
N THR A 212 2.04 -15.21 -12.17
CA THR A 212 2.60 -15.37 -13.52
C THR A 212 2.19 -14.23 -14.45
N GLU A 213 0.93 -13.78 -14.37
CA GLU A 213 0.46 -12.63 -15.14
C GLU A 213 1.13 -11.33 -14.68
N ILE A 214 1.25 -11.13 -13.36
CA ILE A 214 1.91 -9.95 -12.78
C ILE A 214 3.39 -9.88 -13.19
N LEU A 215 4.13 -11.00 -13.20
CA LEU A 215 5.51 -11.03 -13.72
C LEU A 215 5.57 -10.69 -15.20
N SER A 216 4.60 -11.17 -15.98
CA SER A 216 4.56 -10.90 -17.41
C SER A 216 4.27 -9.43 -17.71
N SER A 217 3.38 -8.79 -16.94
CA SER A 217 3.05 -7.39 -17.10
C SER A 217 4.10 -6.45 -16.48
N ALA A 218 4.86 -6.94 -15.48
CA ALA A 218 5.89 -6.23 -14.73
C ALA A 218 5.49 -4.79 -14.37
N PRO A 219 4.44 -4.58 -13.55
CA PRO A 219 3.82 -3.27 -13.33
C PRO A 219 4.75 -2.25 -12.66
N TRP A 220 5.85 -2.72 -12.05
CA TRP A 220 6.93 -1.92 -11.48
C TRP A 220 8.01 -1.50 -12.50
N VAL A 221 7.83 -1.75 -13.79
CA VAL A 221 8.74 -1.32 -14.86
C VAL A 221 7.99 -0.43 -15.85
N LYS A 222 8.55 0.76 -16.15
CA LYS A 222 7.96 1.70 -17.12
C LYS A 222 9.04 2.56 -17.76
N ASN A 223 9.07 2.65 -19.09
CA ASN A 223 9.95 3.57 -19.84
C ASN A 223 11.45 3.53 -19.45
N GLY A 224 12.00 2.34 -19.15
CA GLY A 224 13.39 2.20 -18.69
C GLY A 224 13.63 2.62 -17.23
N GLN A 225 12.56 2.88 -16.50
CA GLN A 225 12.56 3.10 -15.05
C GLN A 225 11.98 1.88 -14.34
N GLN A 226 12.41 1.68 -13.11
CA GLN A 226 11.89 0.69 -12.18
C GLN A 226 11.36 1.40 -10.93
N TYR A 227 10.27 0.90 -10.39
CA TYR A 227 9.69 1.40 -9.16
C TYR A 227 10.46 0.85 -7.95
N VAL A 228 11.05 1.74 -7.15
CA VAL A 228 11.86 1.39 -5.98
C VAL A 228 11.57 2.37 -4.84
N ALA A 229 11.17 1.82 -3.70
CA ALA A 229 10.97 2.56 -2.45
C ALA A 229 10.13 3.84 -2.61
N GLY A 230 8.94 3.73 -3.22
CA GLY A 230 8.01 4.86 -3.31
C GLY A 230 8.08 5.68 -4.61
N SER A 231 9.14 5.51 -5.41
CA SER A 231 9.47 6.37 -6.55
C SER A 231 9.97 5.62 -7.78
N TRP A 232 9.81 6.21 -8.96
CA TRP A 232 10.40 5.70 -10.21
C TRP A 232 11.86 6.11 -10.30
N LYS A 233 12.76 5.15 -10.56
CA LYS A 233 14.20 5.37 -10.71
C LYS A 233 14.68 4.78 -12.02
N ASN A 234 15.70 5.40 -12.62
CA ASN A 234 16.32 4.85 -13.84
C ASN A 234 16.90 3.47 -13.56
N TRP A 235 16.68 2.53 -14.47
CA TRP A 235 17.03 1.14 -14.28
C TRP A 235 17.98 0.67 -15.38
N ASP A 236 19.05 0.00 -14.97
CA ASP A 236 20.09 -0.57 -15.84
C ASP A 236 19.65 -1.86 -16.56
N ARG A 237 18.48 -2.40 -16.20
CA ARG A 237 17.90 -3.66 -16.71
C ARG A 237 18.64 -4.92 -16.27
N GLU A 238 19.57 -4.80 -15.34
CA GLU A 238 20.35 -5.93 -14.84
C GLU A 238 20.01 -6.23 -13.39
N GLN A 239 19.71 -5.23 -12.57
CA GLN A 239 19.41 -5.43 -11.16
C GLN A 239 17.98 -5.98 -10.95
N LEU A 240 17.85 -7.12 -10.28
CA LEU A 240 16.57 -7.66 -9.83
C LEU A 240 15.92 -6.71 -8.82
N GLY A 241 14.68 -6.31 -9.12
CA GLY A 241 13.88 -5.49 -8.22
C GLY A 241 13.37 -6.31 -7.03
N GLN A 242 13.28 -5.68 -5.85
CA GLN A 242 12.78 -6.34 -4.63
C GLN A 242 11.37 -6.90 -4.82
N HIS A 243 10.49 -6.17 -5.51
CA HIS A 243 9.10 -6.56 -5.75
C HIS A 243 9.02 -7.81 -6.65
N GLU A 244 9.83 -7.84 -7.71
CA GLU A 244 9.92 -9.00 -8.60
C GLU A 244 10.44 -10.23 -7.85
N ALA A 245 11.43 -10.06 -6.97
CA ALA A 245 11.93 -11.14 -6.12
C ALA A 245 10.82 -11.71 -5.22
N GLN A 246 9.93 -10.88 -4.64
CA GLN A 246 8.81 -11.37 -3.83
C GLN A 246 7.89 -12.30 -4.63
N VAL A 247 7.57 -11.92 -5.87
CA VAL A 247 6.66 -12.68 -6.75
C VAL A 247 7.29 -14.01 -7.14
N TRP A 248 8.58 -14.00 -7.50
CA TRP A 248 9.33 -15.23 -7.81
C TRP A 248 9.43 -16.18 -6.63
N LEU A 249 9.75 -15.66 -5.44
CA LEU A 249 9.85 -16.47 -4.22
C LEU A 249 8.49 -17.06 -3.83
N THR A 250 7.40 -16.31 -4.01
CA THR A 250 6.04 -16.83 -3.79
C THR A 250 5.72 -17.98 -4.75
N LEU A 251 6.01 -17.81 -6.05
CA LEU A 251 5.79 -18.87 -7.05
C LEU A 251 6.61 -20.12 -6.74
N ARG A 252 7.88 -19.94 -6.36
CA ARG A 252 8.73 -21.05 -5.91
C ARG A 252 8.10 -21.75 -4.71
N GLN A 253 7.71 -21.01 -3.68
CA GLN A 253 7.16 -21.55 -2.45
C GLN A 253 5.91 -22.37 -2.73
N LEU A 254 4.94 -21.82 -3.46
CA LEU A 254 3.67 -22.49 -3.74
C LEU A 254 3.80 -23.67 -4.72
N LEU A 255 4.60 -23.56 -5.78
CA LEU A 255 4.67 -24.60 -6.81
C LEU A 255 5.56 -25.79 -6.41
N LEU A 256 6.53 -25.55 -5.52
CA LEU A 256 7.40 -26.61 -4.99
C LEU A 256 6.92 -27.14 -3.64
N ASP A 257 5.82 -26.61 -3.09
CA ASP A 257 5.23 -27.10 -1.85
C ASP A 257 4.75 -28.56 -2.01
N PRO A 258 5.12 -29.49 -1.10
CA PRO A 258 4.70 -30.89 -1.17
C PRO A 258 3.18 -31.10 -1.12
N GLU A 259 2.43 -30.19 -0.52
CA GLU A 259 0.97 -30.21 -0.42
C GLU A 259 0.29 -29.62 -1.67
N CYS A 260 1.03 -28.90 -2.53
CA CYS A 260 0.50 -28.27 -3.75
C CYS A 260 -0.35 -29.23 -4.61
N PRO A 261 0.08 -30.48 -4.91
CA PRO A 261 -0.72 -31.41 -5.71
C PRO A 261 -2.09 -31.78 -5.10
N LYS A 262 -2.28 -31.61 -3.78
CA LYS A 262 -3.57 -31.89 -3.11
C LYS A 262 -4.61 -30.82 -3.39
N TYR A 263 -4.19 -29.57 -3.60
CA TYR A 263 -5.07 -28.41 -3.76
C TYR A 263 -5.06 -27.82 -5.17
N TYR A 264 -3.98 -28.03 -5.92
CA TYR A 264 -3.72 -27.37 -7.19
C TYR A 264 -3.60 -28.37 -8.34
N SER A 265 -4.73 -28.62 -9.00
CA SER A 265 -4.75 -29.38 -10.25
C SER A 265 -4.16 -28.55 -11.39
N ILE A 266 -3.11 -29.05 -12.04
CA ILE A 266 -2.50 -28.42 -13.21
C ILE A 266 -3.27 -28.83 -14.47
N THR A 267 -4.22 -27.99 -14.86
CA THR A 267 -4.94 -28.12 -16.14
C THR A 267 -4.08 -27.66 -17.32
N ASP A 268 -4.47 -27.99 -18.55
CA ASP A 268 -3.76 -27.50 -19.75
C ASP A 268 -3.69 -25.97 -19.81
N THR A 269 -4.75 -25.28 -19.37
CA THR A 269 -4.77 -23.82 -19.28
C THR A 269 -3.75 -23.32 -18.26
N ARG A 270 -3.73 -23.87 -17.04
CA ARG A 270 -2.77 -23.50 -15.99
C ARG A 270 -1.33 -23.77 -16.41
N ARG A 271 -1.09 -24.95 -17.00
CA ARG A 271 0.20 -25.32 -17.58
C ARG A 271 0.63 -24.27 -18.60
N SER A 272 -0.21 -23.96 -19.58
CA SER A 272 0.08 -22.96 -20.62
C SER A 272 0.45 -21.59 -20.03
N GLN A 273 -0.23 -21.17 -18.96
CA GLN A 273 0.12 -19.94 -18.23
C GLN A 273 1.49 -20.06 -17.55
N LEU A 274 1.70 -21.09 -16.71
CA LEU A 274 2.96 -21.30 -15.99
C LEU A 274 4.16 -21.44 -16.93
N MET A 275 3.98 -21.99 -18.12
CA MET A 275 5.06 -22.10 -19.12
C MET A 275 5.61 -20.73 -19.57
N ARG A 276 4.83 -19.65 -19.42
CA ARG A 276 5.30 -18.27 -19.68
C ARG A 276 6.41 -17.82 -18.74
N LEU A 277 6.59 -18.49 -17.60
CA LEU A 277 7.68 -18.20 -16.65
C LEU A 277 9.05 -18.65 -17.17
N LEU A 278 9.13 -19.74 -17.95
CA LEU A 278 10.41 -20.27 -18.44
C LEU A 278 11.29 -19.24 -19.17
N PRO A 279 10.79 -18.45 -20.15
CA PRO A 279 11.61 -17.45 -20.82
C PRO A 279 12.05 -16.30 -19.90
N LEU A 280 11.31 -16.05 -18.80
CA LEU A 280 11.67 -15.02 -17.81
C LEU A 280 12.80 -15.49 -16.86
N LEU A 281 13.00 -16.82 -16.72
CA LEU A 281 14.07 -17.43 -15.91
C LEU A 281 15.44 -17.41 -16.62
N THR A 282 15.92 -16.18 -16.85
CA THR A 282 17.22 -15.88 -17.48
C THR A 282 18.41 -16.29 -16.59
N PRO A 283 19.62 -16.53 -17.16
CA PRO A 283 20.81 -16.83 -16.36
C PRO A 283 21.12 -15.75 -15.32
N VAL A 284 21.02 -14.46 -15.68
CA VAL A 284 21.25 -13.33 -14.77
C VAL A 284 20.29 -13.38 -13.57
N LEU A 285 19.00 -13.67 -13.82
CA LEU A 285 18.03 -13.83 -12.75
C LEU A 285 18.38 -15.02 -11.83
N LEU A 286 18.78 -16.16 -12.40
CA LEU A 286 19.16 -17.34 -11.62
C LEU A 286 20.44 -17.12 -10.81
N ASP A 287 21.38 -16.33 -11.31
CA ASP A 287 22.59 -15.96 -10.60
C ASP A 287 22.26 -15.03 -9.41
N GLN A 288 21.33 -14.08 -9.59
CA GLN A 288 20.89 -13.16 -8.53
C GLN A 288 19.91 -13.79 -7.53
N LEU A 289 19.14 -14.81 -7.94
CA LEU A 289 18.15 -15.50 -7.12
C LEU A 289 18.21 -17.02 -7.34
N SER A 290 19.29 -17.62 -6.87
CA SER A 290 19.61 -19.05 -7.04
C SER A 290 18.51 -20.04 -6.63
N PRO A 291 17.66 -19.78 -5.62
CA PRO A 291 16.53 -20.67 -5.29
C PRO A 291 15.57 -20.96 -6.47
N LEU A 292 15.56 -20.12 -7.52
CA LEU A 292 14.71 -20.33 -8.71
C LEU A 292 15.21 -21.41 -9.66
N ILE A 293 16.43 -21.93 -9.47
CA ILE A 293 16.94 -23.04 -10.28
C ILE A 293 16.04 -24.27 -10.16
N GLU A 294 15.58 -24.58 -8.95
CA GLU A 294 14.65 -25.69 -8.68
C GLU A 294 13.29 -25.46 -9.35
N LEU A 295 12.79 -24.22 -9.31
CA LEU A 295 11.54 -23.84 -9.98
C LEU A 295 11.66 -24.01 -11.50
N LYS A 296 12.79 -23.59 -12.09
CA LYS A 296 13.07 -23.78 -13.52
C LYS A 296 13.07 -25.26 -13.89
N GLN A 297 13.75 -26.10 -13.10
CA GLN A 297 13.77 -27.55 -13.32
C GLN A 297 12.37 -28.16 -13.22
N TRP A 298 11.57 -27.73 -12.25
CA TRP A 298 10.19 -28.17 -12.10
C TRP A 298 9.33 -27.78 -13.32
N LEU A 299 9.44 -26.54 -13.81
CA LEU A 299 8.75 -26.08 -15.02
C LEU A 299 9.19 -26.85 -16.28
N CYS A 300 10.49 -27.16 -16.41
CA CYS A 300 11.01 -27.98 -17.50
C CYS A 300 10.46 -29.42 -17.45
N ARG A 301 10.29 -30.00 -16.26
CA ARG A 301 9.62 -31.31 -16.15
C ARG A 301 8.15 -31.20 -16.52
N LEU A 302 7.47 -30.16 -16.03
CA LEU A 302 6.07 -29.90 -16.33
C LEU A 302 5.81 -29.76 -17.84
N SER A 303 6.78 -29.23 -18.60
CA SER A 303 6.65 -29.03 -20.05
C SER A 303 6.67 -30.33 -20.86
N VAL A 304 7.21 -31.42 -20.31
CA VAL A 304 7.36 -32.72 -20.99
C VAL A 304 6.39 -33.77 -20.44
N MET A 305 5.94 -33.63 -19.19
CA MET A 305 5.06 -34.63 -18.56
C MET A 305 3.63 -34.60 -19.13
N ASP A 306 3.10 -35.79 -19.45
CA ASP A 306 1.67 -35.99 -19.63
C ASP A 306 0.99 -35.88 -18.26
N GLN A 307 -0.04 -35.03 -18.15
CA GLN A 307 -0.70 -34.78 -16.87
C GLN A 307 -1.69 -35.92 -16.57
N PRO A 308 -1.60 -36.56 -15.39
CA PRO A 308 -2.64 -37.49 -14.96
C PRO A 308 -3.96 -36.73 -14.77
N ALA A 309 -5.09 -37.46 -14.83
CA ALA A 309 -6.39 -36.90 -14.51
C ALA A 309 -6.35 -36.22 -13.14
N ALA A 310 -6.90 -35.00 -13.05
CA ALA A 310 -6.95 -34.21 -11.84
C ALA A 310 -7.49 -35.05 -10.66
N PRO A 311 -6.79 -35.12 -9.51
CA PRO A 311 -7.35 -35.76 -8.33
C PRO A 311 -8.65 -35.05 -7.94
N SER A 312 -9.60 -35.80 -7.37
CA SER A 312 -10.82 -35.23 -6.78
C SER A 312 -10.43 -34.17 -5.77
N LYS A 313 -10.92 -32.93 -5.96
CA LYS A 313 -10.72 -31.87 -4.97
C LYS A 313 -11.26 -32.33 -3.61
N PRO A 314 -10.54 -32.12 -2.50
CA PRO A 314 -11.09 -32.40 -1.19
C PRO A 314 -12.33 -31.55 -0.97
N PHE A 315 -13.41 -32.16 -0.47
CA PHE A 315 -14.57 -31.40 -0.03
C PHE A 315 -14.18 -30.64 1.23
N LEU A 316 -14.05 -29.31 1.11
CA LEU A 316 -13.73 -28.42 2.22
C LEU A 316 -14.96 -27.61 2.58
N LEU A 317 -15.33 -27.60 3.87
CA LEU A 317 -16.25 -26.60 4.39
C LEU A 317 -15.48 -25.28 4.53
N GLU A 318 -15.70 -24.35 3.60
CA GLU A 318 -14.97 -23.08 3.59
C GLU A 318 -15.49 -22.13 4.66
N THR A 319 -14.57 -21.47 5.38
CA THR A 319 -14.89 -20.40 6.32
C THR A 319 -15.44 -19.18 5.58
N VAL A 320 -16.32 -18.45 6.24
CA VAL A 320 -16.95 -17.23 5.70
C VAL A 320 -16.00 -16.04 5.83
N LEU A 321 -16.11 -15.05 4.94
CA LEU A 321 -15.37 -13.78 5.02
C LEU A 321 -16.02 -12.88 6.09
N GLU A 322 -15.81 -13.22 7.37
CA GLU A 322 -16.51 -12.60 8.49
C GLU A 322 -16.32 -11.10 8.57
N ILE A 323 -15.09 -10.61 8.33
CA ILE A 323 -14.78 -9.18 8.42
C ILE A 323 -15.56 -8.42 7.36
N LYS A 324 -15.49 -8.90 6.11
CA LYS A 324 -16.19 -8.31 4.98
C LYS A 324 -17.71 -8.30 5.20
N GLU A 325 -18.26 -9.41 5.69
CA GLU A 325 -19.70 -9.52 5.99
C GLU A 325 -20.14 -8.58 7.11
N LYS A 326 -19.36 -8.48 8.20
CA LYS A 326 -19.63 -7.54 9.31
C LYS A 326 -19.71 -6.10 8.78
N ILE A 327 -18.78 -5.68 7.92
CA ILE A 327 -18.79 -4.33 7.33
C ILE A 327 -20.02 -4.12 6.40
N LEU A 328 -20.36 -5.11 5.58
CA LEU A 328 -21.56 -5.07 4.72
C LEU A 328 -22.85 -4.93 5.54
N GLN A 329 -22.97 -5.70 6.63
CA GLN A 329 -24.10 -5.64 7.56
C GLN A 329 -24.19 -4.27 8.24
N GLN A 330 -23.07 -3.72 8.71
CA GLN A 330 -23.02 -2.39 9.34
C GLN A 330 -23.53 -1.28 8.40
N ALA A 331 -23.16 -1.35 7.11
CA ALA A 331 -23.61 -0.41 6.10
C ALA A 331 -25.09 -0.57 5.72
N GLY A 332 -25.60 -1.81 5.77
CA GLY A 332 -26.98 -2.15 5.43
C GLY A 332 -27.38 -1.75 4.01
N GLY A 333 -26.43 -1.73 3.07
CA GLY A 333 -26.64 -1.32 1.67
C GLY A 333 -26.92 0.18 1.46
N LYS A 334 -26.87 1.01 2.50
CA LYS A 334 -27.26 2.43 2.47
C LYS A 334 -26.08 3.35 2.13
N TRP A 335 -25.28 3.00 1.11
CA TRP A 335 -24.04 3.69 0.75
C TRP A 335 -24.24 5.19 0.46
N LYS A 336 -25.30 5.53 -0.29
CA LYS A 336 -25.64 6.93 -0.59
C LYS A 336 -25.93 7.75 0.67
N LYS A 337 -26.68 7.19 1.62
CA LYS A 337 -26.99 7.87 2.89
C LYS A 337 -25.77 8.06 3.79
N ILE A 338 -24.82 7.12 3.72
CA ILE A 338 -23.53 7.26 4.41
C ILE A 338 -22.75 8.41 3.78
N ALA A 339 -22.65 8.44 2.45
CA ALA A 339 -22.00 9.52 1.72
C ALA A 339 -22.61 10.89 2.06
N GLU A 340 -23.93 11.04 2.01
CA GLU A 340 -24.64 12.29 2.36
C GLU A 340 -24.27 12.83 3.75
N LYS A 341 -24.07 11.94 4.74
CA LYS A 341 -23.64 12.35 6.09
C LYS A 341 -22.15 12.70 6.17
N GLN A 342 -21.32 12.09 5.33
CA GLN A 342 -19.87 12.23 5.38
C GLN A 342 -19.33 13.38 4.51
N VAL A 343 -20.03 13.80 3.44
CA VAL A 343 -19.64 14.96 2.62
C VAL A 343 -19.22 16.18 3.45
N PRO A 344 -20.02 16.70 4.40
CA PRO A 344 -19.64 17.91 5.14
C PRO A 344 -18.44 17.71 6.07
N LEU A 345 -18.12 16.47 6.45
CA LEU A 345 -16.95 16.15 7.28
C LEU A 345 -15.69 16.05 6.42
N ILE A 346 -15.79 15.37 5.27
CA ILE A 346 -14.65 15.00 4.42
C ILE A 346 -14.26 16.13 3.48
N PHE A 347 -15.24 16.83 2.90
CA PHE A 347 -15.03 17.97 2.00
C PHE A 347 -15.27 19.31 2.68
N THR A 348 -14.95 19.38 3.98
CA THR A 348 -15.04 20.62 4.74
C THR A 348 -14.08 21.67 4.18
N ASN A 349 -14.55 22.92 4.11
CA ASN A 349 -13.75 24.10 3.74
C ASN A 349 -13.42 24.98 4.96
N ASP A 350 -13.72 24.49 6.16
CA ASP A 350 -13.44 25.15 7.42
C ASP A 350 -11.92 25.17 7.67
N LYS A 351 -11.30 26.35 7.49
CA LYS A 351 -9.85 26.52 7.56
C LYS A 351 -9.29 26.18 8.94
N ASP A 352 -9.99 26.53 10.01
CA ASP A 352 -9.51 26.30 11.37
C ASP A 352 -9.50 24.79 11.67
N LYS A 353 -10.54 24.07 11.24
CA LYS A 353 -10.58 22.60 11.35
C LYS A 353 -9.52 21.94 10.48
N LEU A 354 -9.36 22.37 9.23
CA LEU A 354 -8.33 21.83 8.35
C LEU A 354 -6.93 22.07 8.92
N GLN A 355 -6.68 23.23 9.52
CA GLN A 355 -5.40 23.55 10.14
C GLN A 355 -5.15 22.74 11.42
N ASP A 356 -6.18 22.52 12.25
CA ASP A 356 -6.08 21.65 13.44
C ASP A 356 -5.77 20.20 13.06
N ILE A 357 -6.52 19.64 12.09
CA ILE A 357 -6.29 18.28 11.59
C ILE A 357 -4.90 18.19 10.94
N ALA A 358 -4.53 19.18 10.11
CA ALA A 358 -3.22 19.21 9.48
C ALA A 358 -2.10 19.26 10.52
N LYS A 359 -2.19 20.08 11.57
CA LYS A 359 -1.18 20.10 12.66
C LYS A 359 -1.06 18.74 13.34
N LYS A 360 -2.19 18.11 13.71
CA LYS A 360 -2.20 16.79 14.35
C LYS A 360 -1.59 15.71 13.46
N LEU A 361 -1.91 15.72 12.16
CA LEU A 361 -1.40 14.73 11.23
C LEU A 361 0.05 15.04 10.77
N ASN A 362 0.47 16.30 10.79
CA ASN A 362 1.83 16.74 10.45
C ASN A 362 2.86 16.17 11.45
N GLU A 363 2.52 16.11 12.73
CA GLU A 363 3.35 15.39 13.73
C GLU A 363 3.51 13.89 13.46
N ALA A 364 2.66 13.30 12.61
CA ALA A 364 2.66 11.88 12.27
C ALA A 364 3.08 11.59 10.80
N TYR A 365 3.28 12.60 9.95
CA TYR A 365 3.69 12.42 8.57
C TYR A 365 5.17 12.80 8.40
N ASN A 366 5.96 11.92 7.78
CA ASN A 366 7.33 12.25 7.38
C ASN A 366 7.32 13.36 6.30
N THR A 367 8.41 14.12 6.25
CA THR A 367 8.68 15.28 5.38
C THR A 367 8.29 15.10 3.90
N ASP A 368 8.37 13.89 3.36
CA ASP A 368 8.00 13.56 1.96
C ASP A 368 6.49 13.68 1.67
N LEU A 369 5.63 13.54 2.69
CA LEU A 369 4.20 13.84 2.55
C LEU A 369 3.95 15.34 2.71
N LEU A 370 4.74 16.03 3.53
CA LEU A 370 4.64 17.48 3.71
C LEU A 370 4.99 18.26 2.44
N GLU A 371 5.88 17.75 1.60
CA GLU A 371 6.12 18.31 0.25
C GLU A 371 4.86 18.28 -0.64
N LYS A 372 3.92 17.35 -0.41
CA LYS A 372 2.61 17.30 -1.09
C LYS A 372 1.56 18.21 -0.44
N PHE A 373 1.83 18.71 0.76
CA PHE A 373 0.93 19.50 1.60
C PHE A 373 1.41 20.93 1.85
N GLU A 374 2.54 21.36 1.30
CA GLU A 374 2.74 22.78 1.08
C GLU A 374 1.54 23.24 0.26
N VAL A 375 0.61 23.92 0.94
CA VAL A 375 -0.26 24.90 0.30
C VAL A 375 0.72 25.63 -0.59
N LYS A 376 0.59 25.44 -1.91
CA LYS A 376 1.34 26.24 -2.87
C LYS A 376 0.80 27.65 -2.68
N GLU A 377 1.30 28.33 -1.64
CA GLU A 377 1.46 29.77 -1.67
C GLU A 377 2.11 29.99 -3.01
N GLN A 378 1.43 30.72 -3.88
CA GLN A 378 2.00 31.12 -5.14
C GLN A 378 3.26 31.89 -4.78
N THR A 379 4.42 31.23 -4.81
CA THR A 379 5.69 31.89 -4.58
C THR A 379 5.91 32.75 -5.80
N VAL A 380 5.63 34.03 -5.64
CA VAL A 380 5.82 35.03 -6.68
C VAL A 380 7.29 35.46 -6.67
N CYS A 381 7.79 35.76 -7.85
CA CYS A 381 9.14 36.29 -8.01
C CYS A 381 9.21 37.65 -7.32
N ALA A 382 10.14 37.79 -6.38
CA ALA A 382 10.35 39.02 -5.62
C ALA A 382 10.63 40.24 -6.52
N GLN A 383 11.11 40.03 -7.75
CA GLN A 383 11.38 41.10 -8.71
C GLN A 383 10.20 41.44 -9.64
N CYS A 384 9.49 40.43 -10.17
CA CYS A 384 8.53 40.64 -11.27
C CYS A 384 7.11 40.17 -10.98
N GLY A 385 6.86 39.57 -9.81
CA GLY A 385 5.54 39.09 -9.39
C GLY A 385 5.00 37.87 -10.14
N LYS A 386 5.69 37.36 -11.17
CA LYS A 386 5.34 36.11 -11.88
C LYS A 386 5.71 34.89 -11.05
N GLY A 387 5.15 33.71 -11.36
CA GLY A 387 5.48 32.47 -10.64
C GLY A 387 6.99 32.21 -10.58
N ALA A 388 7.50 31.92 -9.39
CA ALA A 388 8.91 31.62 -9.16
C ALA A 388 9.17 30.11 -9.27
N ILE A 389 10.37 29.77 -9.74
CA ILE A 389 10.83 28.38 -9.91
C ILE A 389 12.14 28.09 -9.18
N GLN A 390 12.83 29.14 -8.71
CA GLN A 390 14.14 29.06 -8.06
C GLN A 390 14.10 29.87 -6.77
N ARG A 391 14.75 29.37 -5.71
CA ARG A 391 14.95 30.10 -4.46
C ARG A 391 16.41 30.50 -4.28
N CYS A 392 16.66 31.57 -3.53
CA CYS A 392 18.02 32.00 -3.21
C CYS A 392 18.80 30.85 -2.57
N SER A 393 19.94 30.47 -3.16
CA SER A 393 20.74 29.34 -2.69
C SER A 393 21.40 29.57 -1.32
N ASN A 394 21.47 30.82 -0.85
CA ASN A 394 22.09 31.17 0.42
C ASN A 394 21.08 31.16 1.58
N CYS A 395 19.98 31.92 1.48
CA CYS A 395 19.00 32.04 2.57
C CYS A 395 17.76 31.13 2.41
N LYS A 396 17.52 30.57 1.22
CA LYS A 396 16.33 29.79 0.83
C LYS A 396 14.96 30.47 1.04
N LYS A 397 14.92 31.73 1.51
CA LYS A 397 13.70 32.49 1.84
C LYS A 397 13.08 33.28 0.68
N SER A 398 13.89 33.79 -0.26
CA SER A 398 13.38 34.58 -1.40
C SER A 398 13.33 33.78 -2.70
N TRP A 399 12.29 34.00 -3.50
CA TRP A 399 11.97 33.23 -4.70
C TRP A 399 12.03 34.08 -5.98
N TYR A 400 12.49 33.47 -7.08
CA TYR A 400 12.72 34.09 -8.39
C TYR A 400 12.25 33.19 -9.55
N CYS A 401 11.76 33.80 -10.63
CA CYS A 401 11.42 33.08 -11.86
C CYS A 401 12.65 32.75 -12.71
N SER A 402 13.76 33.46 -12.51
CA SER A 402 15.01 33.27 -13.25
C SER A 402 16.21 33.85 -12.50
N ARG A 403 17.41 33.38 -12.83
CA ARG A 403 18.68 33.97 -12.36
C ARG A 403 18.81 35.45 -12.71
N SER A 404 18.27 35.89 -13.85
CA SER A 404 18.26 37.31 -14.22
C SER A 404 17.46 38.16 -13.22
N CYS A 405 16.27 37.69 -12.80
CA CYS A 405 15.49 38.37 -11.77
C CYS A 405 16.18 38.35 -10.40
N GLN A 406 16.88 37.28 -10.05
CA GLN A 406 17.67 37.22 -8.81
C GLN A 406 18.80 38.26 -8.81
N VAL A 407 19.52 38.41 -9.92
CA VAL A 407 20.62 39.40 -10.04
C VAL A 407 20.07 40.83 -9.99
N CYS A 408 18.93 41.10 -10.63
CA CYS A 408 18.29 42.41 -10.56
C CYS A 408 17.80 42.79 -9.15
N HIS A 409 17.25 41.83 -8.40
CA HIS A 409 16.77 42.05 -7.03
C HIS A 409 17.89 41.98 -5.98
N TRP A 410 19.08 41.48 -6.35
CA TRP A 410 20.19 41.25 -5.43
C TRP A 410 20.59 42.48 -4.59
N PRO A 411 20.63 43.72 -5.13
CA PRO A 411 20.96 44.90 -4.33
C PRO A 411 20.02 45.12 -3.14
N GLN A 412 18.73 44.77 -3.28
CA GLN A 412 17.72 44.89 -2.22
C GLN A 412 17.73 43.66 -1.31
N HIS A 413 17.86 42.46 -1.90
CA HIS A 413 17.84 41.22 -1.13
C HIS A 413 19.09 40.98 -0.28
N LYS A 414 20.25 41.53 -0.66
CA LYS A 414 21.53 41.23 -0.01
C LYS A 414 21.52 41.57 1.49
N GLU A 415 20.80 42.62 1.89
CA GLU A 415 20.72 43.06 3.29
C GLU A 415 19.93 42.06 4.16
N ASP A 416 18.90 41.42 3.59
CA ASP A 416 18.02 40.48 4.28
C ASP A 416 18.42 39.00 4.10
N CYS A 417 19.49 38.71 3.34
CA CYS A 417 19.88 37.37 2.96
C CYS A 417 20.69 36.65 4.08
N ILE A 418 20.00 36.23 5.13
CA ILE A 418 20.59 35.46 6.25
C ILE A 418 20.63 33.96 5.90
N LYS A 419 21.80 33.34 6.00
CA LYS A 419 22.02 31.92 5.72
C LYS A 419 21.25 31.06 6.73
N GLU A 420 20.43 30.13 6.26
CA GLU A 420 19.83 29.11 7.12
C GLU A 420 20.93 28.16 7.62
N SER A 421 21.05 28.04 8.94
CA SER A 421 21.89 27.05 9.61
C SER A 421 21.35 25.64 9.40
#